data_AF-A0A0V0W9L0-F1
#
_entry.id   AF-A0A0V0W9L0-F1
#
_cell.length_a   1.000
_cell.length_b   1.000
_cell.length_c   1.000
_cell.angle_alpha   90.00
_cell.angle_beta   90.00
_cell.angle_gamma   90.00
#
_symmetry.space_group_name_H-M   'P 1'
#
loop_
_entity.id
_entity.type
_entity.pdbx_description
1 polymer ?
#
loop_
_entity_poly.entity_id
_entity_poly.type
_entity_poly.pdbx_seq_one_letter_code
_entity_poly.pdbx_strand_id
1 'polypeptide(L)'
;LEAFARQFKQRRIKLGFTQADVGLALGTLYGSVFSQTTICRFEALQLSFKNMCKLKPLLQKWLEEADNSVCNQSAVEKINAHGR
;
A
#
# COMPACT_ATOMS: atom_id res chain seq x y z
N LEU A 1 2.09 -10.93 -11.96
CA LEU A 1 2.80 -10.12 -10.94
C LEU A 1 2.98 -8.68 -11.40
N GLU A 2 3.38 -8.48 -12.65
CA GLU A 2 3.53 -7.16 -13.26
C GLU A 2 2.30 -6.25 -13.13
N ALA A 3 1.11 -6.74 -13.53
CA ALA A 3 -0.13 -5.96 -13.43
C ALA A 3 -0.41 -5.50 -11.99
N PHE A 4 -0.16 -6.38 -11.01
CA PHE A 4 -0.32 -6.07 -9.59
C PHE A 4 0.69 -5.02 -9.13
N ALA A 5 1.97 -5.14 -9.49
CA ALA A 5 2.99 -4.16 -9.08
C ALA A 5 2.67 -2.75 -9.61
N ARG A 6 2.21 -2.63 -10.87
CA ARG A 6 1.78 -1.36 -11.46
C ARG A 6 0.54 -0.79 -10.74
N GLN A 7 -0.46 -1.63 -10.49
CA GLN A 7 -1.68 -1.23 -9.78
C GLN A 7 -1.39 -0.80 -8.34
N PHE A 8 -0.57 -1.57 -7.63
CA PHE A 8 -0.14 -1.27 -6.27
C PHE A 8 0.52 0.10 -6.18
N LYS A 9 1.47 0.40 -7.08
CA LYS A 9 2.13 1.70 -7.15
C LYS A 9 1.14 2.85 -7.34
N GLN A 10 0.21 2.70 -8.29
CA GLN A 10 -0.80 3.73 -8.57
C GLN A 10 -1.71 3.98 -7.36
N ARG A 11 -2.21 2.91 -6.73
CA ARG A 11 -3.09 3.02 -5.56
C ARG A 11 -2.36 3.59 -4.35
N ARG A 12 -1.14 3.14 -4.06
CA ARG A 12 -0.31 3.70 -2.99
C ARG A 12 -0.16 5.22 -3.13
N ILE A 13 0.20 5.70 -4.32
CA ILE A 13 0.35 7.14 -4.60
C ILE A 13 -0.99 7.86 -4.45
N LYS A 14 -2.07 7.28 -4.98
CA LYS A 14 -3.43 7.84 -4.88
C LYS A 14 -3.91 7.99 -3.43
N LEU A 15 -3.56 7.03 -2.58
CA LEU A 15 -3.86 7.04 -1.14
C LEU A 15 -2.88 7.92 -0.33
N GLY A 16 -1.87 8.51 -0.97
CA GLY A 16 -0.93 9.42 -0.32
C GLY A 16 0.19 8.76 0.48
N PHE A 17 0.38 7.44 0.39
CA PHE A 17 1.41 6.74 1.15
C PHE A 17 2.77 6.79 0.48
N THR A 18 3.85 7.03 1.22
CA THR A 18 5.21 6.86 0.71
C THR A 18 5.63 5.38 0.75
N GLN A 19 6.68 5.02 0.02
CA GLN A 19 7.26 3.67 0.08
C GLN A 19 7.78 3.32 1.48
N ALA A 20 8.24 4.31 2.26
CA ALA A 20 8.67 4.12 3.64
C ALA A 20 7.47 3.85 4.56
N ASP A 21 6.36 4.59 4.40
CA ASP A 21 5.14 4.39 5.19
C ASP A 21 4.57 2.99 4.99
N VAL A 22 4.53 2.53 3.73
CA VAL A 22 4.15 1.14 3.41
C VAL A 22 5.06 0.16 4.11
N GLY A 23 6.38 0.37 4.05
CA GLY A 23 7.35 -0.51 4.68
C GLY A 23 7.16 -0.62 6.20
N LEU A 24 6.90 0.50 6.86
CA LEU A 24 6.62 0.59 8.29
C LEU A 24 5.29 -0.11 8.64
N ALA A 25 4.21 0.18 7.90
CA ALA A 25 2.90 -0.41 8.14
C ALA A 25 2.90 -1.94 8.00
N LEU A 26 3.59 -2.46 6.97
CA LEU A 26 3.79 -3.89 6.80
C LEU A 26 4.64 -4.50 7.91
N GLY A 27 5.62 -3.75 8.44
CA GLY A 27 6.41 -4.14 9.61
C GLY A 27 5.54 -4.39 10.84
N THR A 28 4.58 -3.51 11.10
CA THR A 28 3.62 -3.66 12.20
C THR A 28 2.67 -4.84 11.98
N LEU A 29 2.18 -5.05 10.76
CA LEU A 29 1.19 -6.09 10.45
C LEU A 29 1.78 -7.51 10.41
N TYR A 30 3.03 -7.65 9.95
CA TYR A 30 3.61 -8.96 9.64
C TYR A 30 4.91 -9.26 10.40
N GLY A 31 5.33 -8.37 11.32
CA GLY A 31 6.50 -8.57 12.19
C GLY A 31 7.85 -8.56 11.46
N SER A 32 7.87 -8.17 10.18
CA SER A 32 9.08 -8.05 9.37
C SER A 32 9.13 -6.64 8.78
N VAL A 33 10.06 -5.82 9.28
CA VAL A 33 10.22 -4.44 8.78
C VAL A 33 10.65 -4.48 7.33
N PHE A 34 9.78 -4.00 6.45
CA PHE A 34 10.14 -3.78 5.07
C PHE A 34 10.73 -2.38 4.93
N SER A 35 11.80 -2.25 4.15
CA SER A 35 12.39 -0.96 3.86
C SER A 35 11.75 -0.32 2.63
N GLN A 36 11.89 1.01 2.52
CA GLN A 36 11.56 1.76 1.29
C GLN A 36 12.19 1.10 0.04
N THR A 37 13.43 0.63 0.16
CA THR A 37 14.14 -0.06 -0.93
C THR A 37 13.43 -1.34 -1.37
N THR A 38 12.88 -2.13 -0.43
CA THR A 38 12.15 -3.35 -0.77
C THR A 38 10.86 -3.04 -1.54
N ILE A 39 10.12 -2.02 -1.13
CA ILE A 39 8.90 -1.59 -1.84
C ILE A 39 9.27 -1.05 -3.23
N CYS A 40 10.31 -0.23 -3.33
CA CYS A 40 10.81 0.29 -4.60
C CYS A 40 11.19 -0.84 -5.57
N ARG A 41 11.93 -1.84 -5.11
CA ARG A 41 12.33 -3.00 -5.92
C ARG A 41 11.14 -3.86 -6.35
N PHE A 42 10.13 -4.01 -5.49
CA PHE A 42 8.89 -4.71 -5.86
C PHE A 42 8.13 -3.96 -6.97
N GLU A 43 7.96 -2.64 -6.84
CA GLU A 43 7.30 -1.80 -7.85
C GLU A 43 8.05 -1.82 -9.20
N ALA A 44 9.38 -1.93 -9.16
CA ALA A 44 10.24 -2.04 -10.34
C ALA A 44 10.41 -3.47 -10.88
N LEU A 45 9.76 -4.47 -10.26
CA LEU A 45 9.91 -5.90 -10.59
C LEU A 45 11.36 -6.42 -10.47
N GLN A 46 12.19 -5.77 -9.64
CA GLN A 46 13.62 -6.06 -9.44
C GLN A 46 13.87 -7.03 -8.27
N LEU A 47 12.93 -7.93 -8.01
CA LEU A 47 13.06 -9.01 -7.05
C LEU A 47 12.93 -10.35 -7.76
N SER A 48 13.51 -11.40 -7.16
CA SER A 48 13.35 -12.76 -7.68
C SER A 48 11.87 -13.16 -7.69
N PHE A 49 11.47 -14.02 -8.63
CA PHE A 49 10.09 -14.49 -8.76
C PHE A 49 9.54 -15.07 -7.45
N LYS A 50 10.36 -15.85 -6.73
CA LYS A 50 10.01 -16.42 -5.42
C LYS A 50 9.70 -15.34 -4.39
N ASN A 51 10.47 -14.25 -4.35
CA ASN A 51 10.25 -13.14 -3.43
C ASN A 51 9.03 -12.30 -3.84
N MET A 52 8.85 -12.07 -5.14
CA MET A 52 7.67 -11.38 -5.67
C MET A 52 6.37 -12.13 -5.30
N CYS A 53 6.33 -13.45 -5.46
CA CYS A 53 5.19 -14.27 -5.07
C CYS A 53 4.92 -14.24 -3.57
N LYS A 54 5.95 -14.18 -2.72
CA LYS A 54 5.80 -14.06 -1.26
C LYS A 54 5.27 -12.70 -0.84
N LEU A 55 5.70 -11.62 -1.51
CA LEU A 55 5.29 -10.26 -1.17
C LEU A 55 3.89 -9.90 -1.65
N LYS A 56 3.47 -10.43 -2.81
CA LYS A 56 2.17 -10.14 -3.40
C LYS A 56 1.00 -10.25 -2.39
N PRO A 57 0.78 -11.37 -1.68
CA PRO A 57 -0.36 -11.48 -0.76
C PRO A 57 -0.28 -10.49 0.41
N LEU A 58 0.92 -10.19 0.92
CA LEU A 58 1.11 -9.22 2.02
C LEU A 58 0.74 -7.80 1.58
N LEU A 59 1.23 -7.41 0.41
CA LEU A 59 0.96 -6.10 -0.19
C LEU A 59 -0.50 -5.95 -0.61
N GLN A 60 -1.14 -7.03 -1.09
CA GLN A 60 -2.54 -7.00 -1.46
C GLN A 60 -3.42 -6.77 -0.24
N LYS A 61 -3.21 -7.55 0.83
CA LYS A 61 -3.99 -7.39 2.07
C LYS A 61 -3.80 -5.99 2.69
N TRP A 62 -2.57 -5.49 2.74
CA TRP A 62 -2.33 -4.11 3.19
C TRP A 62 -3.07 -3.09 2.32
N LEU A 63 -3.06 -3.27 0.99
CA LEU A 63 -3.71 -2.36 0.07
C LEU A 63 -5.23 -2.34 0.29
N GLU A 64 -5.84 -3.50 0.51
CA GLU A 64 -7.28 -3.63 0.82
C GLU A 64 -7.65 -2.91 2.13
N GLU A 65 -6.83 -3.04 3.18
CA GLU A 65 -7.07 -2.33 4.45
C GLU A 65 -6.85 -0.82 4.32
N ALA A 66 -5.81 -0.39 3.59
CA ALA A 66 -5.55 1.01 3.32
C ALA A 66 -6.71 1.65 2.53
N ASP A 67 -7.23 0.98 1.48
CA ASP A 67 -8.36 1.47 0.68
C ASP A 67 -9.66 1.60 1.52
N ASN A 68 -9.94 0.62 2.39
CA ASN A 68 -11.09 0.66 3.31
C ASN A 68 -10.96 1.78 4.35
N SER A 69 -9.77 1.99 4.90
CA SER A 69 -9.54 3.05 5.90
C SER A 69 -9.78 4.45 5.32
N VAL A 70 -9.34 4.70 4.08
CA VAL A 70 -9.53 5.97 3.38
C VAL A 70 -10.99 6.18 2.94
N CYS A 71 -11.68 5.11 2.52
CA CYS A 71 -13.11 5.17 2.20
C CYS A 71 -13.95 5.60 3.40
N ASN A 72 -13.64 5.09 4.60
CA ASN A 72 -14.31 5.51 5.83
C ASN A 72 -13.98 6.95 6.26
N GLN A 73 -12.76 7.43 6.02
CA GLN A 73 -12.40 8.83 6.32
C GLN A 73 -13.06 9.83 5.35
N SER A 74 -13.15 9.49 4.06
CA SER A 74 -13.80 10.32 3.04
C SER A 74 -15.32 10.49 3.24
N ALA A 75 -15.97 9.55 3.94
CA ALA A 75 -17.39 9.65 4.27
C ALA A 75 -17.69 10.68 5.37
N VAL A 76 -16.73 10.94 6.27
CA VAL A 76 -16.91 11.85 7.41
C VAL A 76 -16.66 13.31 7.02
N GLU A 77 -15.75 13.59 6.07
CA GLU A 77 -15.45 14.98 5.65
C GLU A 77 -16.59 15.64 4.87
N LYS A 78 -17.48 14.87 4.21
CA LYS A 78 -18.60 15.46 3.44
C LYS A 78 -19.73 16.01 4.30
N ILE A 79 -19.81 15.61 5.58
CA ILE A 79 -20.89 16.04 6.48
C ILE A 79 -20.60 17.45 7.04
N ASN A 80 -19.33 17.86 7.11
CA ASN A 80 -18.94 19.09 7.80
C ASN A 80 -18.77 20.34 6.89
N ALA A 81 -19.05 20.22 5.58
CA ALA A 81 -18.79 21.29 4.60
C ALA A 81 -20.04 22.02 4.06
N HIS A 82 -21.24 21.73 4.54
CA HIS A 82 -22.49 22.38 4.09
C HIS A 82 -23.15 23.31 5.14
N GLY A 83 -22.37 23.79 6.11
CA GLY A 83 -22.86 24.65 7.19
C GLY A 83 -22.11 25.97 7.28
N ARG A 84 -22.19 26.82 6.26
CA ARG A 84 -22.05 28.28 6.41
C ARG A 84 -22.62 29.03 5.22
#